data_AF-A0A6I4P3E4-F1
#
_entry.id   AF-A0A6I4P3E4-F1
#
_cell.length_a   1.000
_cell.length_b   1.000
_cell.length_c   1.000
_cell.angle_alpha   90.00
_cell.angle_beta   90.00
_cell.angle_gamma   90.00
#
_symmetry.space_group_name_H-M   'P 1'
#
loop_
_entity.id
_entity.type
_entity.pdbx_description
1 polymer ?
#
loop_
_entity_poly.entity_id
_entity_poly.type
_entity_poly.pdbx_seq_one_letter_code
_entity_poly.pdbx_strand_id
1 'polypeptide(L)'
;MQRHTDRRPRRTKRTRAVRAVGALGAAVLAFGIAAPATAVETSADPAAGTTAIAPFANAGGFTAYARGDADLQHSETEGSIAVGGELTAAAPGRRHALQQYRTGNPVYDVPVIDGDAARALIGSYSTMSGILEVSGSGGSGEPVGDAKIVHVAAPFEFGDRSGYTQYRTPGGEAEGPSIDGKNQLWEGGAGAATFQAQQDSVASYVEQGEPYAEIAAELAALADPTTGLAHHVSVGEDGGKAVLELVAGVPNVVDAADLQVGWGGAPASQIVFSGAVPSLDTPLIVRVPAGTTDVVGYAFGDEGAYPEYIMWDLSALSGAVSLASSMGATRIDGSVYAPEVDLTATFGPLDGQVLARTLATTRDSGELHHYAFAPEIPITPVPPATGGFTIAKAIDGPEGLVPATTRYTVEYRVDDGDPQSLTLDAAGTAVTIDGLPAGATVTFEETAVPEVEGASWTGSSISPEQIVIAAGARAEVVVTNTYEPTPDPVPFPDPSPTPDPSPTPDPEPTPDPGPTPDPGPTPDPSVPETGAPVAPGAETPSTPGATESEGDLASTGANVGGPILAAIAAVLAGLGLLTAAHRSRARR
;
A
#
# COMPACT_ATOMS: atom_id res chain seq x y z
N MET A 1 -40.40 60.94 -21.07
CA MET A 1 -40.64 61.37 -22.46
C MET A 1 -40.83 60.09 -23.29
N GLN A 2 -41.85 60.02 -24.17
CA GLN A 2 -42.28 58.91 -25.07
C GLN A 2 -41.44 57.61 -25.12
N ARG A 3 -41.99 56.38 -25.15
CA ARG A 3 -43.11 55.89 -26.01
C ARG A 3 -43.96 54.78 -25.35
N HIS A 4 -45.05 54.40 -26.04
CA HIS A 4 -45.95 53.28 -25.70
C HIS A 4 -45.26 51.91 -25.58
N THR A 5 -45.80 51.06 -24.71
CA THR A 5 -46.39 49.77 -25.13
C THR A 5 -47.74 49.56 -24.44
N ASP A 6 -48.67 48.88 -25.11
CA ASP A 6 -49.97 48.47 -24.59
C ASP A 6 -50.25 47.03 -25.05
N ARG A 7 -50.63 46.15 -24.10
CA ARG A 7 -51.45 44.93 -24.25
C ARG A 7 -51.39 44.07 -23.00
N ARG A 8 -52.56 43.79 -22.40
CA ARG A 8 -52.79 42.57 -21.60
C ARG A 8 -53.18 41.41 -22.52
N PRO A 9 -53.08 40.16 -22.06
CA PRO A 9 -54.35 39.43 -21.95
C PRO A 9 -54.53 38.58 -20.66
N ARG A 10 -55.75 38.68 -20.11
CA ARG A 10 -56.56 37.65 -19.41
C ARG A 10 -55.87 36.56 -18.57
N ARG A 11 -56.10 36.66 -17.25
CA ARG A 11 -56.31 35.50 -16.35
C ARG A 11 -57.31 34.50 -16.95
N THR A 12 -57.09 33.21 -16.74
CA THR A 12 -58.15 32.20 -16.57
C THR A 12 -57.87 31.39 -15.31
N LYS A 13 -58.91 31.06 -14.55
CA LYS A 13 -58.82 30.14 -13.40
C LYS A 13 -59.03 28.70 -13.90
N ARG A 14 -58.33 27.73 -13.31
CA ARG A 14 -58.75 26.31 -13.35
C ARG A 14 -59.13 25.87 -11.94
N THR A 15 -60.26 25.19 -11.82
CA THR A 15 -60.85 24.70 -10.56
C THR A 15 -60.53 23.23 -10.34
N ARG A 16 -60.53 22.80 -9.07
CA ARG A 16 -60.45 21.38 -8.67
C ARG A 16 -61.60 20.57 -9.30
N ALA A 17 -61.34 19.30 -9.59
CA ALA A 17 -62.36 18.28 -9.74
C ALA A 17 -61.86 16.98 -9.07
N VAL A 18 -62.61 16.49 -8.09
CA VAL A 18 -62.36 15.20 -7.43
C VAL A 18 -63.22 14.13 -8.11
N ARG A 19 -62.69 12.92 -8.31
CA ARG A 19 -63.49 11.72 -8.55
C ARG A 19 -62.91 10.54 -7.79
N ALA A 20 -63.71 10.00 -6.87
CA ALA A 20 -63.52 8.66 -6.35
C ALA A 20 -64.30 7.65 -7.21
N VAL A 21 -63.81 6.42 -7.28
CA VAL A 21 -64.56 5.24 -7.74
C VAL A 21 -64.29 4.13 -6.74
N GLY A 22 -65.35 3.41 -6.33
CA GLY A 22 -65.31 2.43 -5.26
C GLY A 22 -65.04 0.98 -5.71
N ALA A 23 -64.71 0.16 -4.71
CA ALA A 23 -64.38 -1.26 -4.79
C ALA A 23 -65.35 -2.15 -5.59
N LEU A 24 -64.79 -3.27 -6.08
CA LEU A 24 -65.44 -4.57 -5.98
C LEU A 24 -64.38 -5.62 -5.60
N GLY A 25 -64.72 -6.55 -4.71
CA GLY A 25 -63.82 -7.61 -4.25
C GLY A 25 -64.25 -8.99 -4.75
N ALA A 26 -63.30 -9.93 -4.78
CA ALA A 26 -63.55 -11.35 -5.03
C ALA A 26 -62.75 -12.19 -4.03
N ALA A 27 -63.43 -12.81 -3.07
CA ALA A 27 -62.81 -13.74 -2.13
C ALA A 27 -62.91 -15.17 -2.68
N VAL A 28 -61.78 -15.86 -2.78
CA VAL A 28 -61.73 -17.28 -3.14
C VAL A 28 -61.30 -18.07 -1.91
N LEU A 29 -62.21 -18.87 -1.35
CA LEU A 29 -61.83 -19.88 -0.36
C LEU A 29 -61.19 -21.07 -1.09
N ALA A 30 -59.93 -21.36 -0.75
CA ALA A 30 -59.28 -22.63 -1.07
C ALA A 30 -59.09 -23.43 0.24
N PHE A 31 -59.60 -24.66 0.28
CA PHE A 31 -59.39 -25.57 1.41
C PHE A 31 -57.97 -26.14 1.34
N GLY A 32 -57.08 -25.70 2.23
CA GLY A 32 -55.76 -26.29 2.42
C GLY A 32 -55.80 -27.47 3.39
N ILE A 33 -55.44 -28.66 2.93
CA ILE A 33 -55.27 -29.84 3.81
C ILE A 33 -53.90 -29.73 4.49
N ALA A 34 -53.89 -29.73 5.82
CA ALA A 34 -52.64 -29.71 6.59
C ALA A 34 -51.93 -31.08 6.54
N ALA A 35 -50.85 -31.17 5.75
CA ALA A 35 -49.85 -32.21 5.89
C ALA A 35 -48.71 -31.70 6.81
N PRO A 36 -48.10 -32.56 7.65
CA PRO A 36 -46.98 -32.15 8.48
C PRO A 36 -45.74 -31.92 7.59
N ALA A 37 -45.28 -30.68 7.49
CA ALA A 37 -43.99 -30.37 6.89
C ALA A 37 -42.88 -30.89 7.81
N THR A 38 -42.18 -31.94 7.38
CA THR A 38 -40.88 -32.28 7.97
C THR A 38 -39.92 -31.13 7.72
N ALA A 39 -39.27 -30.64 8.78
CA ALA A 39 -38.21 -29.66 8.63
C ALA A 39 -37.07 -30.28 7.83
N VAL A 40 -36.95 -29.87 6.57
CA VAL A 40 -35.70 -29.99 5.82
C VAL A 40 -34.85 -28.83 6.29
N GLU A 41 -33.76 -29.12 6.99
CA GLU A 41 -32.70 -28.14 7.21
C GLU A 41 -32.06 -27.88 5.85
N THR A 42 -32.58 -26.87 5.14
CA THR A 42 -31.82 -26.20 4.10
C THR A 42 -30.62 -25.57 4.79
N SER A 43 -29.46 -26.23 4.71
CA SER A 43 -28.18 -25.53 4.84
C SER A 43 -28.25 -24.34 3.89
N ALA A 44 -28.27 -23.13 4.44
CA ALA A 44 -28.06 -21.96 3.62
C ALA A 44 -26.70 -22.13 2.94
N ASP A 45 -26.61 -21.84 1.64
CA ASP A 45 -25.33 -21.46 1.08
C ASP A 45 -24.77 -20.33 1.97
N PRO A 46 -23.45 -20.30 2.25
CA PRO A 46 -22.87 -19.13 2.88
C PRO A 46 -23.25 -17.92 2.03
N ALA A 47 -23.73 -16.85 2.67
CA ALA A 47 -24.08 -15.64 1.96
C ALA A 47 -22.87 -15.22 1.11
N ALA A 48 -23.10 -14.91 -0.16
CA ALA A 48 -22.06 -14.35 -1.01
C ALA A 48 -21.66 -12.99 -0.39
N GLY A 49 -20.52 -12.98 0.30
CA GLY A 49 -19.99 -11.78 0.95
C GLY A 49 -19.75 -10.67 -0.07
N THR A 50 -19.75 -9.43 0.40
CA THR A 50 -19.51 -8.29 -0.47
C THR A 50 -18.12 -8.42 -1.10
N THR A 51 -18.03 -8.34 -2.43
CA THR A 51 -16.75 -8.53 -3.13
C THR A 51 -15.81 -7.32 -3.02
N ALA A 52 -16.30 -6.20 -2.47
CA ALA A 52 -15.55 -5.00 -2.14
C ALA A 52 -16.25 -4.25 -1.01
N ILE A 53 -15.49 -3.54 -0.17
CA ILE A 53 -16.01 -2.70 0.92
C ILE A 53 -15.91 -1.21 0.57
N ALA A 54 -16.80 -0.40 1.15
CA ALA A 54 -16.81 1.05 1.00
C ALA A 54 -16.76 1.76 2.37
N PRO A 55 -15.58 1.87 3.02
CA PRO A 55 -15.47 2.35 4.41
C PRO A 55 -16.13 3.72 4.67
N PHE A 56 -16.02 4.64 3.72
CA PHE A 56 -16.61 5.98 3.81
C PHE A 56 -18.07 6.09 3.34
N ALA A 57 -18.74 4.98 3.00
CA ALA A 57 -20.19 4.99 2.79
C ALA A 57 -20.94 5.52 4.05
N ASN A 58 -20.44 5.17 5.24
CA ASN A 58 -20.91 5.69 6.52
C ASN A 58 -20.45 7.12 6.84
N ALA A 59 -19.86 7.86 5.90
CA ALA A 59 -19.67 9.30 5.98
C ALA A 59 -20.66 10.08 5.09
N GLY A 60 -21.55 9.41 4.34
CA GLY A 60 -22.64 10.05 3.60
C GLY A 60 -22.21 11.12 2.57
N GLY A 61 -20.96 11.06 2.10
CA GLY A 61 -20.36 12.09 1.22
C GLY A 61 -19.88 13.38 1.93
N PHE A 62 -19.98 13.46 3.26
CA PHE A 62 -19.45 14.60 4.01
C PHE A 62 -17.92 14.56 4.09
N THR A 63 -17.26 15.72 4.06
CA THR A 63 -15.79 15.84 4.14
C THR A 63 -15.27 15.43 5.50
N ALA A 64 -15.98 15.84 6.56
CA ALA A 64 -15.77 15.32 7.90
C ALA A 64 -17.09 14.78 8.46
N TYR A 65 -17.06 13.58 9.03
CA TYR A 65 -18.13 13.04 9.87
C TYR A 65 -17.57 12.70 11.26
N ALA A 66 -18.05 13.43 12.26
CA ALA A 66 -17.93 13.05 13.67
C ALA A 66 -19.24 12.37 14.11
N ARG A 67 -19.15 11.13 14.59
CA ARG A 67 -20.34 10.36 15.01
C ARG A 67 -20.97 10.92 16.28
N GLY A 68 -20.15 11.44 17.20
CA GLY A 68 -20.51 12.23 18.37
C GLY A 68 -20.14 13.70 18.18
N ASP A 69 -19.54 14.30 19.22
CA ASP A 69 -19.20 15.73 19.27
C ASP A 69 -17.99 16.10 18.39
N ALA A 70 -17.87 17.39 18.05
CA ALA A 70 -16.70 17.94 17.33
C ALA A 70 -16.26 19.31 17.86
N ASP A 71 -14.95 19.55 17.92
CA ASP A 71 -14.34 20.86 18.19
C ASP A 71 -13.45 21.30 17.02
N LEU A 72 -14.00 22.16 16.17
CA LEU A 72 -13.36 22.63 14.95
C LEU A 72 -12.67 23.99 15.17
N GLN A 73 -11.48 23.96 15.77
CA GLN A 73 -10.68 25.19 16.02
C GLN A 73 -9.90 25.70 14.79
N HIS A 74 -9.73 24.87 13.76
CA HIS A 74 -9.13 25.27 12.48
C HIS A 74 -10.04 26.24 11.69
N SER A 75 -9.51 27.01 10.74
CA SER A 75 -10.22 28.16 10.17
C SER A 75 -11.23 27.84 9.06
N GLU A 76 -11.04 26.76 8.30
CA GLU A 76 -11.81 26.51 7.08
C GLU A 76 -11.85 25.02 6.71
N THR A 77 -13.04 24.55 6.30
CA THR A 77 -13.25 23.28 5.62
C THR A 77 -13.81 23.54 4.22
N GLU A 78 -13.19 22.99 3.18
CA GLU A 78 -13.81 22.83 1.87
C GLU A 78 -14.77 21.65 1.89
N GLY A 79 -15.91 21.74 1.21
CA GLY A 79 -16.93 20.70 1.26
C GLY A 79 -17.92 20.90 2.41
N SER A 80 -18.06 19.89 3.25
CA SER A 80 -19.21 19.74 4.16
C SER A 80 -18.86 18.93 5.41
N ILE A 81 -19.58 19.19 6.51
CA ILE A 81 -19.41 18.50 7.78
C ILE A 81 -20.71 17.87 8.28
N ALA A 82 -20.60 16.69 8.86
CA ALA A 82 -21.62 16.03 9.67
C ALA A 82 -21.09 15.85 11.11
N VAL A 83 -21.92 16.17 12.12
CA VAL A 83 -21.56 16.04 13.55
C VAL A 83 -22.76 15.51 14.31
N GLY A 84 -22.71 14.26 14.77
CA GLY A 84 -23.87 13.62 15.40
C GLY A 84 -24.25 14.18 16.77
N GLY A 85 -23.27 14.69 17.51
CA GLY A 85 -23.44 15.37 18.80
C GLY A 85 -23.43 16.90 18.69
N GLU A 86 -22.76 17.55 19.63
CA GLU A 86 -22.58 19.00 19.64
C GLU A 86 -21.35 19.42 18.81
N LEU A 87 -21.55 20.39 17.92
CA LEU A 87 -20.47 21.09 17.24
C LEU A 87 -20.06 22.36 18.00
N THR A 88 -18.80 22.42 18.42
CA THR A 88 -18.09 23.68 18.73
C THR A 88 -17.34 24.13 17.48
N ALA A 89 -17.76 25.23 16.86
CA ALA A 89 -17.12 25.76 15.63
C ALA A 89 -16.34 27.04 15.91
N ALA A 90 -15.01 26.96 15.82
CA ALA A 90 -14.02 27.95 16.21
C ALA A 90 -14.13 28.43 17.69
N ALA A 91 -13.07 29.08 18.17
CA ALA A 91 -13.13 29.81 19.44
C ALA A 91 -14.07 31.04 19.34
N PRO A 92 -14.66 31.50 20.46
CA PRO A 92 -15.44 32.75 20.48
C PRO A 92 -14.68 33.94 19.89
N GLY A 93 -15.36 34.79 19.12
CA GLY A 93 -14.74 35.88 18.38
C GLY A 93 -13.97 35.47 17.12
N ARG A 94 -13.94 34.18 16.77
CA ARG A 94 -13.38 33.67 15.50
C ARG A 94 -14.48 33.10 14.59
N ARG A 95 -14.06 32.59 13.43
CA ARG A 95 -14.93 31.98 12.43
C ARG A 95 -14.33 30.67 11.93
N HIS A 96 -15.17 29.69 11.70
CA HIS A 96 -14.90 28.51 10.89
C HIS A 96 -15.76 28.62 9.62
N ALA A 97 -15.16 28.53 8.44
CA ALA A 97 -15.87 28.67 7.16
C ALA A 97 -16.08 27.30 6.48
N LEU A 98 -17.29 27.06 5.96
CA LEU A 98 -17.61 25.93 5.10
C LEU A 98 -17.78 26.44 3.67
N GLN A 99 -16.74 26.24 2.86
CA GLN A 99 -16.64 26.77 1.49
C GLN A 99 -16.84 25.66 0.45
N GLN A 100 -17.07 26.02 -0.81
CA GLN A 100 -17.05 25.03 -1.90
C GLN A 100 -15.62 24.62 -2.22
N TYR A 101 -14.76 25.59 -2.47
CA TYR A 101 -13.41 25.35 -2.96
C TYR A 101 -12.54 26.58 -2.77
N ARG A 102 -11.25 26.38 -2.51
CA ARG A 102 -10.25 27.44 -2.44
C ARG A 102 -8.92 26.98 -3.04
N THR A 103 -8.52 25.74 -2.73
CA THR A 103 -7.28 25.09 -3.18
C THR A 103 -7.44 23.58 -3.45
N GLY A 104 -8.42 22.88 -2.84
CA GLY A 104 -8.62 21.42 -2.93
C GLY A 104 -9.25 20.89 -4.24
N ASN A 105 -10.20 19.96 -4.18
CA ASN A 105 -10.97 19.55 -5.37
C ASN A 105 -12.23 20.45 -5.57
N PRO A 106 -12.37 21.20 -6.68
CA PRO A 106 -13.56 22.01 -6.95
C PRO A 106 -14.79 21.22 -7.43
N VAL A 107 -14.67 19.92 -7.71
CA VAL A 107 -15.69 19.08 -8.34
C VAL A 107 -16.02 17.86 -7.48
N TYR A 108 -17.01 18.03 -6.61
CA TYR A 108 -17.68 16.97 -5.84
C TYR A 108 -19.17 17.34 -5.67
N ASP A 109 -20.02 16.35 -5.40
CA ASP A 109 -21.43 16.58 -5.08
C ASP A 109 -21.60 16.92 -3.59
N VAL A 110 -22.40 17.95 -3.28
CA VAL A 110 -22.74 18.31 -1.90
C VAL A 110 -23.83 17.35 -1.39
N PRO A 111 -23.68 16.72 -0.21
CA PRO A 111 -24.68 15.81 0.35
C PRO A 111 -26.09 16.41 0.41
N VAL A 112 -27.11 15.60 0.11
CA VAL A 112 -28.51 16.07 0.04
C VAL A 112 -29.29 15.57 1.25
N ILE A 113 -29.75 16.51 2.08
CA ILE A 113 -30.50 16.25 3.31
C ILE A 113 -31.88 16.88 3.19
N ASP A 114 -32.92 16.06 3.39
CA ASP A 114 -34.34 16.44 3.26
C ASP A 114 -34.78 16.99 1.88
N GLY A 115 -33.91 16.89 0.87
CA GLY A 115 -34.10 17.41 -0.49
C GLY A 115 -33.26 18.66 -0.80
N ASP A 116 -32.60 19.24 0.21
CA ASP A 116 -31.72 20.40 0.07
C ASP A 116 -30.25 19.96 0.11
N ALA A 117 -29.37 20.61 -0.67
CA ALA A 117 -27.93 20.39 -0.55
C ALA A 117 -27.43 20.96 0.80
N ALA A 118 -26.74 20.18 1.62
CA ALA A 118 -26.31 20.54 2.96
C ALA A 118 -24.79 20.57 3.10
N ARG A 119 -24.26 21.66 3.66
CA ARG A 119 -22.84 21.77 4.05
C ARG A 119 -22.59 21.55 5.54
N ALA A 120 -23.59 21.76 6.38
CA ALA A 120 -23.54 21.33 7.78
C ALA A 120 -24.77 20.47 8.10
N LEU A 121 -24.57 19.29 8.69
CA LEU A 121 -25.62 18.51 9.34
C LEU A 121 -25.19 18.18 10.77
N ILE A 122 -25.78 18.84 11.76
CA ILE A 122 -25.32 18.78 13.16
C ILE A 122 -26.42 18.36 14.14
N GLY A 123 -26.05 17.65 15.21
CA GLY A 123 -26.93 17.33 16.33
C GLY A 123 -27.35 18.61 17.06
N SER A 124 -26.40 19.28 17.70
CA SER A 124 -26.56 20.62 18.30
C SER A 124 -25.37 21.54 17.98
N TYR A 125 -25.47 22.80 18.41
CA TYR A 125 -24.42 23.81 18.22
C TYR A 125 -24.05 24.44 19.55
N SER A 126 -22.76 24.45 19.89
CA SER A 126 -22.31 24.86 21.23
C SER A 126 -22.38 26.36 21.43
N THR A 127 -22.78 26.78 22.63
CA THR A 127 -22.61 28.17 23.09
C THR A 127 -21.15 28.57 23.30
N MET A 128 -20.21 27.61 23.23
CA MET A 128 -18.77 27.87 23.27
C MET A 128 -18.16 28.21 21.89
N SER A 129 -18.95 28.16 20.81
CA SER A 129 -18.50 28.43 19.45
C SER A 129 -18.19 29.91 19.18
N GLY A 130 -17.41 30.15 18.13
CA GLY A 130 -17.40 31.42 17.39
C GLY A 130 -18.53 31.46 16.35
N ILE A 131 -18.18 31.80 15.12
CA ILE A 131 -19.12 31.83 13.98
C ILE A 131 -18.87 30.62 13.08
N LEU A 132 -19.89 29.79 12.84
CA LEU A 132 -19.90 28.85 11.72
C LEU A 132 -20.46 29.59 10.49
N GLU A 133 -19.62 29.87 9.49
CA GLU A 133 -20.06 30.46 8.24
C GLU A 133 -20.33 29.36 7.21
N VAL A 134 -21.61 29.15 6.89
CA VAL A 134 -22.03 28.22 5.83
C VAL A 134 -22.25 29.03 4.56
N SER A 135 -21.18 29.17 3.77
CA SER A 135 -21.20 29.98 2.54
C SER A 135 -21.31 29.13 1.28
N GLY A 136 -20.56 28.02 1.18
CA GLY A 136 -20.38 27.32 -0.09
C GLY A 136 -19.73 28.18 -1.19
N SER A 137 -19.00 29.23 -0.83
CA SER A 137 -18.33 30.13 -1.79
C SER A 137 -17.05 29.53 -2.37
N GLY A 138 -16.56 30.12 -3.47
CA GLY A 138 -15.23 29.85 -4.03
C GLY A 138 -15.20 28.92 -5.25
N GLY A 139 -16.27 28.15 -5.50
CA GLY A 139 -16.46 27.45 -6.77
C GLY A 139 -16.76 28.37 -7.96
N SER A 140 -16.89 27.80 -9.14
CA SER A 140 -17.22 28.52 -10.39
C SER A 140 -18.74 28.67 -10.65
N GLY A 141 -19.58 28.07 -9.81
CA GLY A 141 -21.04 28.18 -9.86
C GLY A 141 -21.61 29.19 -8.86
N GLU A 142 -22.93 29.19 -8.71
CA GLU A 142 -23.59 29.87 -7.58
C GLU A 142 -23.26 29.12 -6.27
N PRO A 143 -23.04 29.81 -5.15
CA PRO A 143 -22.86 29.17 -3.85
C PRO A 143 -24.09 28.31 -3.47
N VAL A 144 -23.84 27.08 -3.04
CA VAL A 144 -24.85 26.11 -2.62
C VAL A 144 -24.43 25.44 -1.32
N GLY A 145 -25.40 25.02 -0.51
CA GLY A 145 -25.15 24.31 0.75
C GLY A 145 -25.80 25.01 1.95
N ASP A 146 -26.74 24.31 2.58
CA ASP A 146 -27.49 24.74 3.75
C ASP A 146 -26.86 24.23 5.05
N ALA A 147 -27.26 24.85 6.18
CA ALA A 147 -27.11 24.26 7.50
C ALA A 147 -28.39 23.49 7.89
N LYS A 148 -28.22 22.27 8.40
CA LYS A 148 -29.26 21.41 8.98
C LYS A 148 -28.90 21.08 10.43
N ILE A 149 -29.87 21.18 11.32
CA ILE A 149 -29.74 20.98 12.77
C ILE A 149 -30.84 20.01 13.21
N VAL A 150 -30.47 18.96 13.95
CA VAL A 150 -31.42 18.01 14.52
C VAL A 150 -32.12 18.62 15.75
N HIS A 151 -31.34 19.20 16.68
CA HIS A 151 -31.82 19.73 17.95
C HIS A 151 -31.71 21.26 18.01
N VAL A 152 -32.64 21.95 17.35
CA VAL A 152 -32.86 23.39 17.51
C VAL A 152 -33.35 23.67 18.95
N ALA A 153 -32.58 24.45 19.73
CA ALA A 153 -32.80 24.61 21.17
C ALA A 153 -32.39 25.98 21.73
N ALA A 154 -33.04 26.40 22.82
CA ALA A 154 -32.62 27.55 23.61
C ALA A 154 -31.20 27.29 24.19
N PRO A 155 -30.32 28.31 24.29
CA PRO A 155 -30.61 29.75 24.20
C PRO A 155 -30.61 30.35 22.80
N PHE A 156 -30.52 29.56 21.73
CA PHE A 156 -30.47 30.10 20.37
C PHE A 156 -31.84 30.57 19.83
N GLU A 157 -31.79 31.56 18.95
CA GLU A 157 -32.89 32.16 18.20
C GLU A 157 -32.54 32.24 16.70
N PHE A 158 -33.56 32.41 15.85
CA PHE A 158 -33.36 32.72 14.43
C PHE A 158 -33.60 34.20 14.14
N GLY A 159 -32.72 34.83 13.36
CA GLY A 159 -32.82 36.24 12.98
C GLY A 159 -32.34 36.54 11.57
N ASP A 160 -32.62 37.76 11.11
CA ASP A 160 -32.05 38.34 9.90
C ASP A 160 -30.57 38.70 10.15
N ARG A 161 -29.70 38.33 9.21
CA ARG A 161 -28.39 38.95 9.06
C ARG A 161 -28.15 39.25 7.58
N SER A 162 -28.32 40.52 7.20
CA SER A 162 -28.11 41.00 5.82
C SER A 162 -28.93 40.28 4.74
N GLY A 163 -30.10 39.74 5.08
CA GLY A 163 -31.00 39.03 4.17
C GLY A 163 -30.88 37.51 4.17
N TYR A 164 -29.94 36.92 4.92
CA TYR A 164 -29.90 35.48 5.20
C TYR A 164 -30.31 35.17 6.65
N THR A 165 -30.73 33.93 6.87
CA THR A 165 -31.15 33.42 8.18
C THR A 165 -29.93 33.05 9.01
N GLN A 166 -29.85 33.62 10.21
CA GLN A 166 -28.81 33.31 11.19
C GLN A 166 -29.43 32.55 12.38
N TYR A 167 -28.79 31.46 12.80
CA TYR A 167 -29.07 30.80 14.09
C TYR A 167 -28.05 31.26 15.12
N ARG A 168 -28.46 31.93 16.19
CA ARG A 168 -27.55 32.69 17.08
C ARG A 168 -28.06 32.78 18.52
N THR A 169 -27.20 33.04 19.49
CA THR A 169 -27.66 33.51 20.81
C THR A 169 -28.09 34.98 20.76
N PRO A 170 -29.11 35.41 21.53
CA PRO A 170 -29.56 36.80 21.61
C PRO A 170 -28.41 37.79 21.84
N GLY A 171 -28.23 38.72 20.89
CA GLY A 171 -27.17 39.73 20.91
C GLY A 171 -25.80 39.30 20.36
N GLY A 172 -25.62 38.03 19.95
CA GLY A 172 -24.34 37.48 19.45
C GLY A 172 -23.90 37.93 18.05
N GLU A 173 -24.52 38.95 17.45
CA GLU A 173 -24.38 39.32 16.03
C GLU A 173 -22.96 39.77 15.59
N ALA A 174 -22.05 40.02 16.53
CA ALA A 174 -20.69 40.49 16.23
C ALA A 174 -19.62 39.38 16.30
N GLU A 175 -19.68 38.51 17.30
CA GLU A 175 -18.57 37.62 17.71
C GLU A 175 -18.95 36.13 17.88
N GLY A 176 -20.23 35.78 17.65
CA GLY A 176 -20.79 34.46 17.93
C GLY A 176 -21.32 34.32 19.37
N PRO A 177 -21.77 33.12 19.79
CA PRO A 177 -21.93 31.91 18.98
C PRO A 177 -23.05 32.02 17.95
N SER A 178 -22.77 31.71 16.67
CA SER A 178 -23.79 31.74 15.60
C SER A 178 -23.45 30.94 14.35
N ILE A 179 -24.46 30.36 13.71
CA ILE A 179 -24.39 29.82 12.34
C ILE A 179 -24.95 30.85 11.35
N ASP A 180 -24.12 31.29 10.42
CA ASP A 180 -24.48 32.15 9.28
C ASP A 180 -24.82 31.28 8.06
N GLY A 181 -26.09 30.92 7.88
CA GLY A 181 -26.56 30.15 6.72
C GLY A 181 -26.75 31.05 5.50
N LYS A 182 -25.67 31.41 4.79
CA LYS A 182 -25.71 32.45 3.75
C LYS A 182 -26.60 32.12 2.55
N ASN A 183 -26.81 30.83 2.29
CA ASN A 183 -27.66 30.34 1.20
C ASN A 183 -29.15 30.26 1.61
N GLN A 184 -29.44 30.33 2.91
CA GLN A 184 -30.78 30.18 3.50
C GLN A 184 -31.41 31.56 3.75
N LEU A 185 -32.16 32.08 2.78
CA LEU A 185 -32.72 33.45 2.83
C LEU A 185 -33.61 33.71 4.06
N TRP A 186 -33.58 34.95 4.57
CA TRP A 186 -34.45 35.39 5.66
C TRP A 186 -35.87 35.71 5.15
N GLU A 187 -36.72 34.69 5.05
CA GLU A 187 -38.14 34.84 4.71
C GLU A 187 -39.00 35.31 5.91
N GLY A 188 -38.56 36.36 6.62
CA GLY A 188 -39.33 36.97 7.72
C GLY A 188 -39.63 36.00 8.87
N GLY A 189 -38.71 35.06 9.14
CA GLY A 189 -38.86 33.98 10.11
C GLY A 189 -39.21 32.62 9.50
N ALA A 190 -39.73 32.55 8.27
CA ALA A 190 -40.01 31.25 7.64
C ALA A 190 -38.73 30.47 7.28
N GLY A 191 -37.62 31.18 6.99
CA GLY A 191 -36.30 30.58 6.74
C GLY A 191 -35.77 29.71 7.89
N ALA A 192 -36.23 29.94 9.14
CA ALA A 192 -35.91 29.07 10.28
C ALA A 192 -36.32 27.60 10.06
N ALA A 193 -37.34 27.33 9.24
CA ALA A 193 -37.79 25.98 8.93
C ALA A 193 -36.82 25.22 8.01
N THR A 194 -35.95 25.90 7.26
CA THR A 194 -34.96 25.25 6.38
C THR A 194 -33.79 24.66 7.17
N PHE A 195 -33.54 25.17 8.38
CA PHE A 195 -32.50 24.67 9.29
C PHE A 195 -32.90 23.40 10.05
N GLN A 196 -34.18 23.10 10.22
CA GLN A 196 -34.60 21.93 11.00
C GLN A 196 -34.51 20.66 10.14
N ALA A 197 -33.75 19.66 10.60
CA ALA A 197 -33.74 18.33 9.99
C ALA A 197 -35.02 17.54 10.34
N GLN A 198 -35.47 16.66 9.44
CA GLN A 198 -36.69 15.84 9.61
C GLN A 198 -36.49 14.55 10.43
N GLN A 199 -35.28 13.99 10.50
CA GLN A 199 -35.00 12.79 11.31
C GLN A 199 -34.36 13.15 12.66
N ASP A 200 -34.58 12.29 13.66
CA ASP A 200 -34.17 12.50 15.06
C ASP A 200 -32.65 12.34 15.33
N SER A 201 -31.83 12.03 14.32
CA SER A 201 -30.37 11.99 14.45
C SER A 201 -29.63 12.18 13.11
N VAL A 202 -28.36 12.60 13.17
CA VAL A 202 -27.47 12.69 12.00
C VAL A 202 -27.13 11.31 11.44
N ALA A 203 -26.86 10.32 12.30
CA ALA A 203 -26.55 8.95 11.87
C ALA A 203 -27.68 8.35 11.01
N SER A 204 -28.95 8.70 11.29
CA SER A 204 -30.11 8.30 10.48
C SER A 204 -30.08 8.82 9.02
N TYR A 205 -29.24 9.81 8.69
CA TYR A 205 -28.94 10.22 7.32
C TYR A 205 -27.61 9.66 6.80
N VAL A 206 -26.61 9.53 7.67
CA VAL A 206 -25.19 9.39 7.29
C VAL A 206 -24.65 7.94 7.39
N GLU A 207 -25.07 7.18 8.39
CA GLU A 207 -24.65 5.78 8.60
C GLU A 207 -25.58 4.84 7.81
N GLN A 208 -25.34 4.74 6.49
CA GLN A 208 -26.16 3.96 5.52
C GLN A 208 -25.40 2.80 4.86
N GLY A 209 -24.13 2.58 5.23
CA GLY A 209 -23.27 1.52 4.70
C GLY A 209 -23.26 0.26 5.57
N GLU A 210 -22.23 -0.57 5.38
CA GLU A 210 -22.00 -1.79 6.17
C GLU A 210 -21.63 -1.45 7.63
N PRO A 211 -21.89 -2.32 8.61
CA PRO A 211 -21.55 -2.06 10.01
C PRO A 211 -20.04 -1.85 10.20
N TYR A 212 -19.65 -0.84 10.99
CA TYR A 212 -18.24 -0.53 11.25
C TYR A 212 -17.40 -1.72 11.73
N ALA A 213 -18.00 -2.65 12.47
CA ALA A 213 -17.33 -3.86 12.98
C ALA A 213 -17.12 -4.95 11.92
N GLU A 214 -17.91 -4.95 10.84
CA GLU A 214 -17.75 -5.84 9.69
C GLU A 214 -16.63 -5.29 8.79
N ILE A 215 -16.71 -4.01 8.42
CA ILE A 215 -15.65 -3.28 7.70
C ILE A 215 -14.29 -3.40 8.43
N ALA A 216 -14.25 -3.27 9.76
CA ALA A 216 -13.02 -3.42 10.54
C ALA A 216 -12.46 -4.86 10.52
N ALA A 217 -13.31 -5.88 10.41
CA ALA A 217 -12.86 -7.27 10.27
C ALA A 217 -12.30 -7.53 8.87
N GLU A 218 -12.89 -6.93 7.84
CA GLU A 218 -12.42 -7.04 6.45
C GLU A 218 -11.13 -6.25 6.20
N LEU A 219 -10.97 -5.07 6.80
CA LEU A 219 -9.70 -4.34 6.81
C LEU A 219 -8.61 -5.09 7.60
N ALA A 220 -8.97 -5.74 8.72
CA ALA A 220 -8.03 -6.59 9.46
C ALA A 220 -7.59 -7.81 8.64
N ALA A 221 -8.47 -8.40 7.81
CA ALA A 221 -8.12 -9.47 6.88
C ALA A 221 -7.29 -8.98 5.70
N LEU A 222 -7.64 -7.82 5.12
CA LEU A 222 -6.86 -7.14 4.07
C LEU A 222 -5.42 -6.86 4.53
N ALA A 223 -5.23 -6.57 5.83
CA ALA A 223 -3.94 -6.32 6.45
C ALA A 223 -3.27 -7.59 7.07
N ASP A 224 -3.76 -8.79 6.75
CA ASP A 224 -3.09 -10.07 7.04
C ASP A 224 -2.52 -10.66 5.73
N PRO A 225 -1.18 -10.71 5.57
CA PRO A 225 -0.53 -11.19 4.34
C PRO A 225 -0.77 -12.67 4.04
N THR A 226 -1.29 -13.45 5.00
CA THR A 226 -1.64 -14.86 4.76
C THR A 226 -2.95 -15.04 4.00
N THR A 227 -3.77 -13.98 3.87
CA THR A 227 -5.06 -14.01 3.15
C THR A 227 -4.90 -13.86 1.63
N GLY A 228 -3.84 -13.19 1.19
CA GLY A 228 -3.65 -12.80 -0.22
C GLY A 228 -4.68 -11.78 -0.74
N LEU A 229 -5.36 -11.02 0.14
CA LEU A 229 -6.36 -10.01 -0.26
C LEU A 229 -5.73 -8.69 -0.75
N ALA A 230 -4.45 -8.44 -0.46
CA ALA A 230 -3.74 -7.23 -0.84
C ALA A 230 -2.27 -7.51 -1.23
N HIS A 231 -1.67 -6.57 -1.94
CA HIS A 231 -0.21 -6.46 -2.02
C HIS A 231 0.32 -5.77 -0.76
N HIS A 232 1.22 -6.42 -0.03
CA HIS A 232 1.87 -5.83 1.14
C HIS A 232 3.14 -5.09 0.70
N VAL A 233 3.08 -3.77 0.80
CA VAL A 233 4.06 -2.84 0.21
C VAL A 233 5.38 -2.88 0.98
N SER A 234 6.47 -3.16 0.26
CA SER A 234 7.82 -2.98 0.80
C SER A 234 8.21 -1.50 0.76
N VAL A 235 8.85 -1.01 1.84
CA VAL A 235 9.25 0.39 1.99
C VAL A 235 10.76 0.55 1.77
N GLY A 236 11.14 1.30 0.73
CA GLY A 236 12.50 1.76 0.48
C GLY A 236 12.80 3.14 1.09
N GLU A 237 14.06 3.58 1.01
CA GLU A 237 14.51 4.90 1.47
C GLU A 237 15.29 5.61 0.37
N ASP A 238 14.98 6.89 0.13
CA ASP A 238 15.79 7.79 -0.70
C ASP A 238 15.79 9.22 -0.13
N GLY A 239 16.95 9.69 0.31
CA GLY A 239 17.16 11.08 0.74
C GLY A 239 16.32 11.52 1.95
N GLY A 240 15.90 10.61 2.81
CA GLY A 240 14.97 10.84 3.91
C GLY A 240 13.49 10.78 3.51
N LYS A 241 13.16 10.20 2.35
CA LYS A 241 11.79 9.86 1.93
C LYS A 241 11.57 8.37 2.00
N ALA A 242 10.34 7.96 2.30
CA ALA A 242 9.91 6.58 2.12
C ALA A 242 9.49 6.37 0.67
N VAL A 243 9.99 5.31 0.04
CA VAL A 243 9.68 4.92 -1.34
C VAL A 243 8.79 3.69 -1.32
N LEU A 244 7.59 3.78 -1.88
CA LEU A 244 6.62 2.69 -1.92
C LEU A 244 6.55 2.09 -3.33
N GLU A 245 6.79 0.79 -3.42
CA GLU A 245 6.62 0.01 -4.65
C GLU A 245 5.18 -0.53 -4.68
N LEU A 246 4.29 0.04 -5.50
CA LEU A 246 2.89 -0.42 -5.59
C LEU A 246 2.69 -1.42 -6.72
N VAL A 247 1.77 -2.38 -6.53
CA VAL A 247 1.25 -3.22 -7.62
C VAL A 247 -0.06 -2.62 -8.12
N ALA A 248 -0.15 -2.33 -9.42
CA ALA A 248 -1.33 -1.72 -10.02
C ALA A 248 -2.53 -2.68 -10.11
N GLY A 249 -3.75 -2.15 -9.97
CA GLY A 249 -4.99 -2.92 -10.13
C GLY A 249 -5.40 -3.78 -8.94
N VAL A 250 -4.78 -3.57 -7.77
CA VAL A 250 -5.04 -4.32 -6.52
C VAL A 250 -4.98 -3.40 -5.30
N PRO A 251 -5.59 -3.78 -4.16
CA PRO A 251 -5.32 -3.13 -2.88
C PRO A 251 -3.84 -3.23 -2.49
N ASN A 252 -3.27 -2.12 -2.04
CA ASN A 252 -1.91 -2.05 -1.52
C ASN A 252 -1.98 -1.66 -0.02
N VAL A 253 -1.36 -2.44 0.86
CA VAL A 253 -1.34 -2.20 2.31
C VAL A 253 0.08 -1.92 2.78
N VAL A 254 0.26 -0.88 3.59
CA VAL A 254 1.52 -0.58 4.30
C VAL A 254 1.23 -0.31 5.78
N ASP A 255 2.04 -0.87 6.68
CA ASP A 255 1.95 -0.57 8.11
C ASP A 255 2.58 0.82 8.39
N ALA A 256 1.86 1.70 9.10
CA ALA A 256 2.28 3.09 9.31
C ALA A 256 3.63 3.24 10.07
N ALA A 257 4.08 2.17 10.74
CA ALA A 257 5.38 2.11 11.41
C ALA A 257 6.56 2.05 10.42
N ASP A 258 6.40 1.39 9.27
CA ASP A 258 7.48 1.17 8.30
C ASP A 258 7.84 2.46 7.53
N LEU A 259 6.97 3.48 7.61
CA LEU A 259 7.21 4.81 7.06
C LEU A 259 8.21 5.65 7.90
N GLN A 260 8.76 5.11 9.00
CA GLN A 260 9.76 5.76 9.86
C GLN A 260 11.21 5.50 9.39
N VAL A 261 11.45 5.69 8.09
CA VAL A 261 12.73 5.37 7.41
C VAL A 261 13.92 6.29 7.78
N GLY A 262 13.68 7.40 8.47
CA GLY A 262 14.69 8.40 8.79
C GLY A 262 15.69 7.93 9.87
N TRP A 263 16.89 8.52 9.88
CA TRP A 263 17.96 8.14 10.80
C TRP A 263 17.52 8.11 12.26
N GLY A 264 17.66 6.95 12.91
CA GLY A 264 17.25 6.73 14.29
C GLY A 264 15.78 6.39 14.51
N GLY A 265 15.04 6.02 13.45
CA GLY A 265 13.58 5.82 13.52
C GLY A 265 12.81 7.14 13.41
N ALA A 266 13.36 8.10 12.65
CA ALA A 266 12.68 9.37 12.41
C ALA A 266 11.61 9.20 11.32
N PRO A 267 10.47 9.91 11.41
CA PRO A 267 9.47 9.94 10.34
C PRO A 267 10.04 10.31 8.97
N ALA A 268 9.48 9.77 7.89
CA ALA A 268 9.77 10.23 6.53
C ALA A 268 9.45 11.72 6.34
N SER A 269 10.27 12.40 5.53
CA SER A 269 10.03 13.79 5.12
C SER A 269 8.91 13.93 4.09
N GLN A 270 8.67 12.89 3.30
CA GLN A 270 7.61 12.73 2.30
C GLN A 270 7.52 11.22 1.96
N ILE A 271 6.36 10.77 1.49
CA ILE A 271 6.20 9.47 0.82
C ILE A 271 6.24 9.69 -0.70
N VAL A 272 6.93 8.82 -1.42
CA VAL A 272 7.00 8.81 -2.90
C VAL A 272 6.83 7.40 -3.44
N PHE A 273 6.59 7.27 -4.74
CA PHE A 273 6.26 6.00 -5.39
C PHE A 273 7.29 5.63 -6.45
N SER A 274 7.59 4.33 -6.55
CA SER A 274 8.30 3.73 -7.68
C SER A 274 7.36 2.79 -8.44
N GLY A 275 7.36 2.91 -9.78
CA GLY A 275 6.46 2.13 -10.63
C GLY A 275 5.03 2.67 -10.63
N ALA A 276 4.10 1.93 -10.02
CA ALA A 276 2.70 2.32 -9.95
C ALA A 276 2.43 3.37 -8.86
N VAL A 277 1.34 4.11 -9.02
CA VAL A 277 0.91 5.19 -8.12
C VAL A 277 -0.55 4.96 -7.70
N PRO A 278 -1.03 5.55 -6.60
CA PRO A 278 -2.41 5.40 -6.16
C PRO A 278 -3.42 5.83 -7.23
N SER A 279 -4.45 5.01 -7.43
CA SER A 279 -5.51 5.23 -8.41
C SER A 279 -6.81 4.56 -7.94
N LEU A 280 -7.93 4.76 -8.66
CA LEU A 280 -9.22 4.17 -8.32
C LEU A 280 -9.17 2.63 -8.22
N ASP A 281 -8.36 2.00 -9.06
CA ASP A 281 -8.07 0.57 -9.10
C ASP A 281 -6.78 0.16 -8.36
N THR A 282 -6.04 1.12 -7.81
CA THR A 282 -4.81 0.89 -7.01
C THR A 282 -4.90 1.66 -5.68
N PRO A 283 -5.85 1.33 -4.79
CA PRO A 283 -5.98 2.01 -3.50
C PRO A 283 -4.80 1.68 -2.57
N LEU A 284 -4.33 2.70 -1.84
CA LEU A 284 -3.32 2.55 -0.80
C LEU A 284 -3.96 2.67 0.60
N ILE A 285 -3.80 1.63 1.41
CA ILE A 285 -4.27 1.57 2.78
C ILE A 285 -3.04 1.65 3.71
N VAL A 286 -2.94 2.77 4.43
CA VAL A 286 -1.94 3.01 5.47
C VAL A 286 -2.53 2.54 6.79
N ARG A 287 -2.19 1.31 7.18
CA ARG A 287 -2.78 0.63 8.34
C ARG A 287 -2.06 1.01 9.63
N VAL A 288 -2.82 1.44 10.63
CA VAL A 288 -2.27 1.89 11.91
C VAL A 288 -2.40 0.76 12.96
N PRO A 289 -1.29 0.21 13.47
CA PRO A 289 -1.33 -0.93 14.40
C PRO A 289 -2.09 -0.66 15.70
N ALA A 290 -2.79 -1.69 16.19
CA ALA A 290 -3.59 -1.63 17.41
C ALA A 290 -2.76 -1.16 18.63
N GLY A 291 -3.30 -0.19 19.38
CA GLY A 291 -2.64 0.41 20.54
C GLY A 291 -1.79 1.66 20.25
N THR A 292 -1.68 2.08 18.99
CA THR A 292 -1.11 3.38 18.62
C THR A 292 -1.95 4.53 19.21
N THR A 293 -1.32 5.43 19.96
CA THR A 293 -1.96 6.66 20.48
C THR A 293 -1.61 7.91 19.69
N ASP A 294 -0.54 7.88 18.90
CA ASP A 294 0.00 9.05 18.22
C ASP A 294 0.40 8.66 16.79
N VAL A 295 -0.38 9.12 15.83
CA VAL A 295 -0.27 8.79 14.41
C VAL A 295 0.45 9.91 13.67
N VAL A 296 1.44 9.54 12.87
CA VAL A 296 2.22 10.49 12.07
C VAL A 296 1.65 10.56 10.65
N GLY A 297 1.07 11.70 10.30
CA GLY A 297 0.59 12.00 8.95
C GLY A 297 1.72 12.44 8.00
N TYR A 298 1.59 12.09 6.72
CA TYR A 298 2.57 12.41 5.67
C TYR A 298 1.92 13.01 4.43
N ALA A 299 2.71 13.75 3.67
CA ALA A 299 2.44 14.09 2.28
C ALA A 299 2.92 12.97 1.34
N PHE A 300 2.09 12.57 0.38
CA PHE A 300 2.34 11.55 -0.63
C PHE A 300 2.49 12.22 -2.00
N GLY A 301 3.72 12.32 -2.50
CA GLY A 301 4.01 12.95 -3.79
C GLY A 301 3.57 14.43 -3.88
N ASP A 302 3.18 14.85 -5.07
CA ASP A 302 2.77 16.22 -5.37
C ASP A 302 1.36 16.55 -4.81
N GLU A 303 1.08 17.84 -4.62
CA GLU A 303 -0.15 18.36 -4.01
C GLU A 303 -1.40 18.00 -4.80
N GLY A 304 -2.45 17.51 -4.12
CA GLY A 304 -3.71 17.08 -4.72
C GLY A 304 -3.63 15.89 -5.70
N ALA A 305 -2.47 15.24 -5.85
CA ALA A 305 -2.26 14.23 -6.90
C ALA A 305 -2.88 12.84 -6.60
N TYR A 306 -2.88 12.45 -5.32
CA TYR A 306 -3.27 11.11 -4.83
C TYR A 306 -4.25 11.03 -3.64
N PRO A 307 -4.65 12.12 -2.90
CA PRO A 307 -5.54 12.03 -1.73
C PRO A 307 -6.78 11.14 -1.84
N GLU A 308 -7.46 11.16 -2.99
CA GLU A 308 -8.72 10.42 -3.24
C GLU A 308 -8.54 8.89 -3.23
N TYR A 309 -7.30 8.40 -3.31
CA TYR A 309 -6.95 6.98 -3.45
C TYR A 309 -6.15 6.43 -2.25
N ILE A 310 -5.97 7.25 -1.21
CA ILE A 310 -5.21 6.90 0.00
C ILE A 310 -6.15 6.90 1.21
N MET A 311 -6.11 5.86 2.02
CA MET A 311 -6.84 5.76 3.29
C MET A 311 -5.89 5.46 4.45
N TRP A 312 -6.04 6.19 5.55
CA TRP A 312 -5.49 5.86 6.85
C TRP A 312 -6.48 4.98 7.61
N ASP A 313 -6.17 3.70 7.78
CA ASP A 313 -6.98 2.76 8.53
C ASP A 313 -6.61 2.81 10.02
N LEU A 314 -7.52 3.38 10.81
CA LEU A 314 -7.48 3.41 12.28
C LEU A 314 -8.61 2.53 12.88
N SER A 315 -9.20 1.62 12.10
CA SER A 315 -10.31 0.75 12.56
C SER A 315 -9.92 -0.20 13.71
N ALA A 316 -8.63 -0.51 13.83
CA ALA A 316 -8.05 -1.27 14.93
C ALA A 316 -7.84 -0.45 16.23
N LEU A 317 -8.20 0.84 16.25
CA LEU A 317 -8.02 1.77 17.39
C LEU A 317 -9.35 2.15 18.05
N SER A 318 -9.27 2.56 19.32
CA SER A 318 -10.39 3.16 20.05
C SER A 318 -9.87 4.06 21.18
N GLY A 319 -10.73 4.99 21.62
CA GLY A 319 -10.34 6.01 22.61
C GLY A 319 -9.51 7.14 21.99
N ALA A 320 -8.75 7.86 22.82
CA ALA A 320 -8.01 9.07 22.41
C ALA A 320 -6.79 8.75 21.55
N VAL A 321 -6.72 9.36 20.36
CA VAL A 321 -5.58 9.26 19.42
C VAL A 321 -5.25 10.65 18.88
N SER A 322 -3.97 11.00 18.85
CA SER A 322 -3.48 12.17 18.13
C SER A 322 -3.12 11.82 16.69
N LEU A 323 -3.39 12.73 15.75
CA LEU A 323 -2.89 12.67 14.38
C LEU A 323 -2.16 13.98 14.11
N ALA A 324 -0.86 13.91 13.83
CA ALA A 324 -0.04 15.09 13.56
C ALA A 324 0.90 14.84 12.38
N SER A 325 1.08 15.85 11.52
CA SER A 325 2.00 15.77 10.38
C SER A 325 3.48 15.68 10.81
N SER A 326 4.29 14.95 10.02
CA SER A 326 5.61 14.45 10.42
C SER A 326 6.68 15.48 10.80
N MET A 327 6.54 16.74 10.37
CA MET A 327 7.53 17.80 10.59
C MET A 327 6.89 19.12 11.06
N GLY A 328 5.95 19.04 12.00
CA GLY A 328 5.10 20.16 12.42
C GLY A 328 3.84 20.23 11.56
N ALA A 329 3.17 21.38 11.47
CA ALA A 329 1.93 21.54 10.68
C ALA A 329 2.20 21.61 9.16
N THR A 330 2.57 20.47 8.57
CA THR A 330 2.72 20.25 7.13
C THR A 330 1.51 19.48 6.56
N ARG A 331 1.47 19.27 5.25
CA ARG A 331 0.37 18.54 4.59
C ARG A 331 0.26 17.09 5.08
N ILE A 332 -0.98 16.61 5.23
CA ILE A 332 -1.35 15.21 5.39
C ILE A 332 -2.27 14.85 4.22
N ASP A 333 -1.92 13.83 3.44
CA ASP A 333 -2.77 13.34 2.33
C ASP A 333 -3.46 12.04 2.71
N GLY A 334 -4.68 11.86 2.21
CA GLY A 334 -5.46 10.64 2.34
C GLY A 334 -6.53 10.72 3.42
N SER A 335 -7.58 9.92 3.23
CA SER A 335 -8.79 9.95 4.06
C SER A 335 -8.62 9.14 5.35
N VAL A 336 -9.04 9.67 6.49
CA VAL A 336 -8.86 9.08 7.83
C VAL A 336 -10.10 8.31 8.27
N TYR A 337 -10.00 6.99 8.37
CA TYR A 337 -11.08 6.08 8.78
C TYR A 337 -10.86 5.59 10.21
N ALA A 338 -11.52 6.24 11.18
CA ALA A 338 -11.28 6.08 12.61
C ALA A 338 -12.58 5.95 13.45
N PRO A 339 -13.52 5.05 13.08
CA PRO A 339 -14.92 5.10 13.53
C PRO A 339 -15.17 4.98 15.05
N GLU A 340 -14.22 4.47 15.83
CA GLU A 340 -14.31 4.30 17.29
C GLU A 340 -13.32 5.18 18.09
N VAL A 341 -12.63 6.10 17.40
CA VAL A 341 -11.55 6.94 17.92
C VAL A 341 -12.03 8.35 18.29
N ASP A 342 -11.55 8.86 19.43
CA ASP A 342 -11.58 10.29 19.77
C ASP A 342 -10.35 10.96 19.15
N LEU A 343 -10.52 11.48 17.93
CA LEU A 343 -9.42 11.94 17.09
C LEU A 343 -9.08 13.39 17.38
N THR A 344 -7.81 13.67 17.73
CA THR A 344 -7.27 15.03 17.82
C THR A 344 -6.27 15.28 16.69
N ALA A 345 -6.68 16.02 15.66
CA ALA A 345 -5.90 16.25 14.45
C ALA A 345 -5.17 17.61 14.44
N THR A 346 -3.91 17.60 13.97
CA THR A 346 -3.07 18.78 13.73
C THR A 346 -2.39 18.68 12.37
N PHE A 347 -2.68 19.61 11.46
CA PHE A 347 -2.29 19.52 10.05
C PHE A 347 -2.02 20.91 9.43
N GLY A 348 -1.20 20.99 8.39
CA GLY A 348 -1.09 22.19 7.55
C GLY A 348 -2.37 22.36 6.74
N PRO A 349 -2.41 21.84 5.50
CA PRO A 349 -3.62 21.24 4.93
C PRO A 349 -3.79 19.79 5.40
N LEU A 350 -5.04 19.31 5.45
CA LEU A 350 -5.37 17.89 5.34
C LEU A 350 -6.16 17.69 4.06
N ASP A 351 -5.59 16.96 3.11
CA ASP A 351 -6.19 16.67 1.81
C ASP A 351 -6.89 15.30 1.93
N GLY A 352 -8.20 15.26 2.14
CA GLY A 352 -8.91 14.00 2.38
C GLY A 352 -10.33 14.11 2.93
N GLN A 353 -10.86 12.96 3.34
CA GLN A 353 -12.08 12.81 4.11
C GLN A 353 -11.75 12.37 5.55
N VAL A 354 -12.59 12.67 6.55
CA VAL A 354 -12.37 12.25 7.94
C VAL A 354 -13.64 11.60 8.50
N LEU A 355 -13.54 10.39 9.03
CA LEU A 355 -14.60 9.71 9.78
C LEU A 355 -14.07 9.33 11.16
N ALA A 356 -14.62 9.92 12.23
CA ALA A 356 -14.16 9.68 13.61
C ALA A 356 -15.34 9.53 14.59
N ARG A 357 -15.11 8.92 15.77
CA ARG A 357 -16.14 8.88 16.83
C ARG A 357 -16.35 10.26 17.45
N THR A 358 -15.27 10.98 17.74
CA THR A 358 -15.29 12.43 17.98
C THR A 358 -14.13 13.08 17.23
N LEU A 359 -14.25 14.36 16.87
CA LEU A 359 -13.23 15.08 16.08
C LEU A 359 -12.87 16.41 16.73
N ALA A 360 -11.66 16.50 17.28
CA ALA A 360 -11.03 17.76 17.65
C ALA A 360 -9.96 18.14 16.60
N THR A 361 -9.91 19.42 16.24
CA THR A 361 -8.82 20.00 15.44
C THR A 361 -8.15 21.10 16.24
N THR A 362 -6.83 21.24 16.15
CA THR A 362 -6.09 22.25 16.94
C THR A 362 -6.09 23.63 16.28
N ARG A 363 -5.73 24.67 17.06
CA ARG A 363 -5.68 26.07 16.59
C ARG A 363 -4.52 26.37 15.66
N ASP A 364 -3.53 25.49 15.65
CA ASP A 364 -2.36 25.57 14.78
C ASP A 364 -2.58 24.81 13.46
N SER A 365 -3.77 24.19 13.29
CA SER A 365 -4.21 23.59 12.02
C SER A 365 -4.70 24.64 11.01
N GLY A 366 -4.44 24.41 9.73
CA GLY A 366 -4.86 25.28 8.63
C GLY A 366 -6.25 24.99 8.07
N GLU A 367 -6.29 24.30 6.93
CA GLU A 367 -7.49 24.09 6.11
C GLU A 367 -7.72 22.58 5.89
N LEU A 368 -8.98 22.13 5.96
CA LEU A 368 -9.38 20.77 5.57
C LEU A 368 -9.89 20.83 4.13
N HIS A 369 -9.25 20.15 3.20
CA HIS A 369 -9.57 20.18 1.77
C HIS A 369 -10.32 18.91 1.35
N HIS A 370 -11.41 19.08 0.58
CA HIS A 370 -12.24 17.95 0.18
C HIS A 370 -11.55 17.09 -0.88
N TYR A 371 -11.19 15.88 -0.48
CA TYR A 371 -10.84 14.77 -1.36
C TYR A 371 -11.46 13.48 -0.79
N ALA A 372 -12.69 13.16 -1.22
CA ALA A 372 -13.37 11.94 -0.78
C ALA A 372 -12.58 10.68 -1.19
N PHE A 373 -12.60 9.64 -0.35
CA PHE A 373 -12.02 8.35 -0.74
C PHE A 373 -12.89 7.70 -1.82
N ALA A 374 -12.38 7.66 -3.05
CA ALA A 374 -13.12 7.20 -4.22
C ALA A 374 -13.17 5.67 -4.43
N PRO A 375 -12.16 4.86 -4.02
CA PRO A 375 -12.19 3.42 -4.20
C PRO A 375 -13.23 2.68 -3.35
N GLU A 376 -13.96 1.75 -3.98
CA GLU A 376 -14.41 0.53 -3.30
C GLU A 376 -13.21 -0.43 -3.23
N ILE A 377 -12.92 -1.02 -2.08
CA ILE A 377 -11.71 -1.85 -1.86
C ILE A 377 -12.06 -3.33 -2.05
N PRO A 378 -11.56 -4.05 -3.08
CA PRO A 378 -11.88 -5.46 -3.28
C PRO A 378 -11.48 -6.37 -2.12
N ILE A 379 -12.44 -7.17 -1.62
CA ILE A 379 -12.23 -8.25 -0.64
C ILE A 379 -12.30 -9.59 -1.39
N THR A 380 -11.44 -9.72 -2.40
CA THR A 380 -11.27 -10.94 -3.21
C THR A 380 -9.79 -11.27 -3.29
N PRO A 381 -9.38 -12.56 -3.16
CA PRO A 381 -7.97 -12.93 -3.25
C PRO A 381 -7.32 -12.39 -4.53
N VAL A 382 -6.30 -11.56 -4.36
CA VAL A 382 -5.47 -11.03 -5.43
C VAL A 382 -4.78 -12.23 -6.11
N PRO A 383 -4.88 -12.38 -7.44
CA PRO A 383 -4.10 -13.38 -8.16
C PRO A 383 -2.61 -13.15 -7.84
N PRO A 384 -1.87 -14.16 -7.32
CA PRO A 384 -0.52 -13.96 -6.84
C PRO A 384 0.33 -13.35 -7.95
N ALA A 385 0.96 -12.20 -7.66
CA ALA A 385 1.63 -11.40 -8.67
C ALA A 385 2.67 -12.24 -9.42
N THR A 386 2.57 -12.31 -10.75
CA THR A 386 3.45 -13.15 -11.55
C THR A 386 4.52 -12.36 -12.27
N GLY A 387 5.70 -12.95 -12.42
CA GLY A 387 6.72 -12.52 -13.37
C GLY A 387 7.08 -13.66 -14.33
N GLY A 388 8.29 -13.60 -14.87
CA GLY A 388 8.82 -14.63 -15.76
C GLY A 388 10.32 -14.52 -16.01
N PHE A 389 10.81 -15.31 -16.96
CA PHE A 389 12.15 -15.19 -17.49
C PHE A 389 12.20 -15.54 -18.98
N THR A 390 13.23 -15.04 -19.65
CA THR A 390 13.56 -15.35 -21.05
C THR A 390 14.94 -15.98 -21.07
N ILE A 391 15.04 -17.21 -21.57
CA ILE A 391 16.27 -18.01 -21.59
C ILE A 391 16.70 -18.33 -23.03
N ALA A 392 17.99 -18.19 -23.34
CA ALA A 392 18.55 -18.46 -24.67
C ALA A 392 19.86 -19.24 -24.58
N LYS A 393 20.19 -20.01 -25.63
CA LYS A 393 21.50 -20.64 -25.78
C LYS A 393 22.48 -19.66 -26.43
N ALA A 394 23.72 -19.64 -25.96
CA ALA A 394 24.85 -19.06 -26.67
C ALA A 394 25.88 -20.15 -27.01
N ILE A 395 26.56 -19.97 -28.14
CA ILE A 395 27.70 -20.80 -28.57
C ILE A 395 28.93 -19.92 -28.60
N ASP A 396 29.95 -20.29 -27.83
CA ASP A 396 31.26 -19.66 -27.82
C ASP A 396 32.24 -20.53 -28.61
N GLY A 397 32.76 -20.01 -29.72
CA GLY A 397 33.60 -20.79 -30.64
C GLY A 397 33.52 -20.29 -32.09
N PRO A 398 34.14 -21.02 -33.04
CA PRO A 398 34.15 -20.65 -34.45
C PRO A 398 32.74 -20.61 -35.09
N GLU A 399 32.47 -19.56 -35.87
CA GLU A 399 31.19 -19.37 -36.56
C GLU A 399 30.86 -20.56 -37.48
N GLY A 400 29.66 -21.11 -37.33
CA GLY A 400 29.18 -22.25 -38.12
C GLY A 400 29.71 -23.62 -37.71
N LEU A 401 30.57 -23.72 -36.68
CA LEU A 401 31.05 -25.01 -36.15
C LEU A 401 29.91 -25.85 -35.54
N VAL A 402 29.00 -25.20 -34.81
CA VAL A 402 27.76 -25.83 -34.31
C VAL A 402 26.61 -25.50 -35.27
N PRO A 403 25.91 -26.49 -35.84
CA PRO A 403 24.73 -26.24 -36.67
C PRO A 403 23.63 -25.53 -35.87
N ALA A 404 23.08 -24.43 -36.40
CA ALA A 404 22.08 -23.60 -35.71
C ALA A 404 20.80 -24.36 -35.27
N THR A 405 20.52 -25.52 -35.86
CA THR A 405 19.40 -26.42 -35.49
C THR A 405 19.73 -27.44 -34.39
N THR A 406 20.96 -27.41 -33.84
CA THR A 406 21.38 -28.24 -32.69
C THR A 406 20.56 -27.86 -31.48
N ARG A 407 20.15 -28.83 -30.67
CA ARG A 407 19.24 -28.63 -29.53
C ARG A 407 19.88 -29.08 -28.23
N TYR A 408 19.76 -28.24 -27.22
CA TYR A 408 20.26 -28.44 -25.86
C TYR A 408 19.07 -28.62 -24.91
N THR A 409 19.19 -29.52 -23.95
CA THR A 409 18.17 -29.72 -22.91
C THR A 409 18.61 -28.99 -21.65
N VAL A 410 17.76 -28.09 -21.15
CA VAL A 410 17.96 -27.35 -19.90
C VAL A 410 16.74 -27.58 -19.03
N GLU A 411 16.95 -28.01 -17.80
CA GLU A 411 15.90 -28.07 -16.78
C GLU A 411 15.95 -26.81 -15.92
N TYR A 412 14.78 -26.35 -15.47
CA TYR A 412 14.66 -25.34 -14.43
C TYR A 412 13.77 -25.84 -13.29
N ARG A 413 14.01 -25.33 -12.09
CA ARG A 413 13.18 -25.60 -10.90
C ARG A 413 12.67 -24.28 -10.35
N VAL A 414 11.41 -24.27 -9.94
CA VAL A 414 10.79 -23.15 -9.22
C VAL A 414 10.74 -23.56 -7.75
N ASP A 415 11.50 -22.86 -6.91
CA ASP A 415 11.79 -23.23 -5.52
C ASP A 415 12.23 -24.71 -5.41
N ASP A 416 11.82 -25.42 -4.35
CA ASP A 416 12.08 -26.87 -4.17
C ASP A 416 11.20 -27.78 -5.07
N GLY A 417 10.71 -27.28 -6.19
CA GLY A 417 9.78 -27.97 -7.10
C GLY A 417 10.40 -29.07 -7.98
N ASP A 418 9.52 -29.83 -8.61
CA ASP A 418 9.87 -30.79 -9.68
C ASP A 418 10.54 -30.06 -10.87
N PRO A 419 11.52 -30.69 -11.54
CA PRO A 419 12.23 -30.06 -12.65
C PRO A 419 11.33 -29.96 -13.89
N GLN A 420 11.42 -28.82 -14.58
CA GLN A 420 10.69 -28.53 -15.80
C GLN A 420 11.66 -28.41 -16.97
N SER A 421 11.49 -29.25 -18.00
CA SER A 421 12.44 -29.37 -19.10
C SER A 421 12.13 -28.39 -20.25
N LEU A 422 13.17 -27.70 -20.71
CA LEU A 422 13.18 -26.80 -21.86
C LEU A 422 14.13 -27.31 -22.94
N THR A 423 13.92 -26.87 -24.17
CA THR A 423 14.81 -27.15 -25.30
C THR A 423 15.21 -25.85 -25.99
N LEU A 424 16.50 -25.55 -25.98
CA LEU A 424 17.07 -24.35 -26.59
C LEU A 424 17.80 -24.73 -27.88
N ASP A 425 17.82 -23.85 -28.88
CA ASP A 425 18.54 -24.08 -30.14
C ASP A 425 19.86 -23.29 -30.24
N ALA A 426 20.81 -23.80 -31.01
CA ALA A 426 22.09 -23.14 -31.28
C ALA A 426 21.97 -21.85 -32.12
N ALA A 427 20.77 -21.51 -32.62
CA ALA A 427 20.50 -20.23 -33.25
C ALA A 427 20.33 -19.09 -32.22
N GLY A 428 20.20 -19.43 -30.93
CA GLY A 428 19.93 -18.47 -29.86
C GLY A 428 18.47 -18.02 -29.82
N THR A 429 17.53 -18.82 -30.33
CA THR A 429 16.10 -18.54 -30.20
C THR A 429 15.73 -18.55 -28.72
N ALA A 430 15.32 -17.39 -28.21
CA ALA A 430 14.95 -17.24 -26.81
C ALA A 430 13.58 -17.89 -26.52
N VAL A 431 13.50 -18.59 -25.39
CA VAL A 431 12.27 -19.19 -24.85
C VAL A 431 11.83 -18.38 -23.63
N THR A 432 10.58 -17.94 -23.61
CA THR A 432 10.00 -17.19 -22.49
C THR A 432 9.09 -18.08 -21.65
N ILE A 433 9.26 -18.02 -20.34
CA ILE A 433 8.40 -18.63 -19.32
C ILE A 433 7.77 -17.51 -18.50
N ASP A 434 6.44 -17.45 -18.51
CA ASP A 434 5.62 -16.43 -17.83
C ASP A 434 4.67 -17.09 -16.83
N GLY A 435 4.11 -16.31 -15.91
CA GLY A 435 3.11 -16.78 -14.96
C GLY A 435 3.72 -17.45 -13.71
N LEU A 436 5.02 -17.27 -13.48
CA LEU A 436 5.72 -17.76 -12.30
C LEU A 436 5.44 -16.82 -11.11
N PRO A 437 5.22 -17.33 -9.89
CA PRO A 437 4.99 -16.48 -8.72
C PRO A 437 6.17 -15.52 -8.47
N ALA A 438 5.88 -14.25 -8.19
CA ALA A 438 6.90 -13.31 -7.74
C ALA A 438 7.47 -13.74 -6.37
N GLY A 439 8.77 -13.49 -6.16
CA GLY A 439 9.52 -13.98 -5.00
C GLY A 439 10.01 -15.42 -5.13
N ALA A 440 9.47 -16.23 -6.05
CA ALA A 440 9.98 -17.58 -6.29
C ALA A 440 11.41 -17.55 -6.83
N THR A 441 12.25 -18.46 -6.34
CA THR A 441 13.62 -18.66 -6.84
C THR A 441 13.60 -19.64 -8.00
N VAL A 442 14.26 -19.29 -9.12
CA VAL A 442 14.46 -20.23 -10.23
C VAL A 442 15.94 -20.57 -10.37
N THR A 443 16.22 -21.88 -10.41
CA THR A 443 17.56 -22.45 -10.67
C THR A 443 17.56 -23.21 -12.00
N PHE A 444 18.74 -23.34 -12.63
CA PHE A 444 18.88 -23.89 -13.98
C PHE A 444 19.98 -24.97 -14.06
N GLU A 445 19.75 -26.03 -14.84
CA GLU A 445 20.71 -27.12 -15.05
C GLU A 445 20.69 -27.57 -16.53
N GLU A 446 21.84 -27.56 -17.22
CA GLU A 446 21.94 -28.11 -18.58
C GLU A 446 22.18 -29.62 -18.54
N THR A 447 21.10 -30.39 -18.61
CA THR A 447 21.12 -31.84 -18.35
C THR A 447 21.62 -32.69 -19.53
N ALA A 448 21.68 -32.14 -20.75
CA ALA A 448 22.23 -32.84 -21.91
C ALA A 448 22.87 -31.92 -22.95
N VAL A 449 24.18 -32.10 -23.16
CA VAL A 449 24.96 -31.53 -24.26
C VAL A 449 25.04 -32.57 -25.40
N PRO A 450 24.55 -32.30 -26.61
CA PRO A 450 24.69 -33.20 -27.75
C PRO A 450 26.12 -33.24 -28.30
N GLU A 451 26.54 -34.40 -28.79
CA GLU A 451 27.73 -34.53 -29.64
C GLU A 451 27.50 -33.80 -30.98
N VAL A 452 28.52 -33.09 -31.46
CA VAL A 452 28.49 -32.33 -32.71
C VAL A 452 29.67 -32.77 -33.57
N GLU A 453 29.41 -33.21 -34.80
CA GLU A 453 30.46 -33.68 -35.72
C GLU A 453 31.45 -32.54 -36.04
N GLY A 454 32.74 -32.79 -35.79
CA GLY A 454 33.80 -31.80 -35.98
C GLY A 454 34.06 -30.86 -34.80
N ALA A 455 33.30 -30.94 -33.70
CA ALA A 455 33.38 -30.02 -32.57
C ALA A 455 33.57 -30.72 -31.20
N SER A 456 34.64 -30.37 -30.50
CA SER A 456 34.89 -30.72 -29.10
C SER A 456 34.16 -29.73 -28.19
N TRP A 457 33.25 -30.19 -27.34
CA TRP A 457 32.73 -29.37 -26.25
C TRP A 457 33.79 -29.21 -25.16
N THR A 458 34.04 -27.98 -24.69
CA THR A 458 35.11 -27.67 -23.73
C THR A 458 34.63 -26.99 -22.44
N GLY A 459 33.38 -26.53 -22.38
CA GLY A 459 32.79 -25.99 -21.15
C GLY A 459 31.36 -25.46 -21.32
N SER A 460 30.68 -25.26 -20.19
CA SER A 460 29.34 -24.68 -20.12
C SER A 460 29.25 -23.66 -18.99
N SER A 461 28.40 -22.64 -19.14
CA SER A 461 28.04 -21.70 -18.08
C SER A 461 26.61 -21.21 -18.22
N ILE A 462 25.96 -20.89 -17.11
CA ILE A 462 24.63 -20.27 -17.08
C ILE A 462 24.76 -18.93 -16.37
N SER A 463 24.24 -17.87 -16.97
CA SER A 463 24.35 -16.51 -16.43
C SER A 463 23.00 -15.80 -16.48
N PRO A 464 22.44 -15.39 -15.33
CA PRO A 464 22.82 -15.79 -13.97
C PRO A 464 22.48 -17.26 -13.68
N GLU A 465 23.22 -17.92 -12.76
CA GLU A 465 23.01 -19.33 -12.38
C GLU A 465 21.65 -19.57 -11.68
N GLN A 466 21.12 -18.55 -11.02
CA GLN A 466 19.78 -18.51 -10.44
C GLN A 466 19.18 -17.10 -10.55
N ILE A 467 17.86 -17.00 -10.47
CA ILE A 467 17.11 -15.73 -10.40
C ILE A 467 16.08 -15.77 -9.28
N VAL A 468 15.59 -14.60 -8.87
CA VAL A 468 14.32 -14.46 -8.14
C VAL A 468 13.34 -13.76 -9.07
N ILE A 469 12.12 -14.26 -9.18
CA ILE A 469 11.10 -13.71 -10.08
C ILE A 469 10.58 -12.38 -9.51
N ALA A 470 10.79 -11.28 -10.24
CA ALA A 470 10.21 -9.98 -9.92
C ALA A 470 8.81 -9.82 -10.55
N ALA A 471 7.87 -9.24 -9.82
CA ALA A 471 6.48 -9.06 -10.26
C ALA A 471 6.39 -8.22 -11.54
N GLY A 472 5.62 -8.67 -12.53
CA GLY A 472 5.40 -7.97 -13.81
C GLY A 472 6.64 -7.89 -14.73
N ALA A 473 7.79 -8.38 -14.30
CA ALA A 473 9.05 -8.30 -15.02
C ALA A 473 9.48 -9.66 -15.62
N ARG A 474 10.46 -9.62 -16.51
CA ARG A 474 11.16 -10.81 -17.03
C ARG A 474 12.66 -10.66 -16.80
N ALA A 475 13.27 -11.65 -16.16
CA ALA A 475 14.73 -11.78 -16.13
C ALA A 475 15.25 -12.32 -17.47
N GLU A 476 16.50 -12.00 -17.82
CA GLU A 476 17.20 -12.61 -18.96
C GLU A 476 18.25 -13.62 -18.45
N VAL A 477 18.31 -14.78 -19.09
CA VAL A 477 19.21 -15.89 -18.73
C VAL A 477 19.89 -16.43 -19.99
N VAL A 478 21.21 -16.60 -19.96
CA VAL A 478 21.99 -17.09 -21.10
C VAL A 478 22.76 -18.36 -20.71
N VAL A 479 22.55 -19.42 -21.47
CA VAL A 479 23.17 -20.73 -21.30
C VAL A 479 24.25 -20.88 -22.38
N THR A 480 25.52 -20.70 -22.03
CA THR A 480 26.65 -20.67 -22.99
C THR A 480 27.37 -22.01 -23.01
N ASN A 481 27.63 -22.58 -24.20
CA ASN A 481 28.59 -23.68 -24.36
C ASN A 481 29.78 -23.25 -25.22
N THR A 482 30.99 -23.54 -24.74
CA THR A 482 32.23 -23.34 -25.49
C THR A 482 32.58 -24.59 -26.29
N TYR A 483 32.98 -24.39 -27.56
CA TYR A 483 33.37 -25.45 -28.50
C TYR A 483 34.65 -25.09 -29.25
N GLU A 484 35.54 -26.08 -29.39
CA GLU A 484 36.73 -26.03 -30.23
C GLU A 484 36.62 -27.03 -31.39
N PRO A 485 37.24 -26.81 -32.56
CA PRO A 485 37.30 -27.81 -33.62
C PRO A 485 38.00 -29.09 -33.14
N THR A 486 37.46 -30.27 -33.46
CA THR A 486 38.20 -31.53 -33.25
C THR A 486 39.45 -31.54 -34.13
N PRO A 487 40.65 -31.81 -33.59
CA PRO A 487 41.85 -31.95 -34.40
C PRO A 487 41.72 -33.08 -35.43
N ASP A 488 42.21 -32.85 -36.66
CA ASP A 488 42.31 -33.91 -37.67
C ASP A 488 43.07 -35.12 -37.10
N PRO A 489 42.59 -36.36 -37.33
CA PRO A 489 43.30 -37.56 -36.88
C PRO A 489 44.66 -37.63 -37.57
N VAL A 490 45.73 -37.55 -36.78
CA VAL A 490 47.10 -37.65 -37.30
C VAL A 490 47.25 -38.96 -38.11
N PRO A 491 47.82 -38.90 -39.34
CA PRO A 491 47.92 -40.08 -40.19
C PRO A 491 48.77 -41.13 -39.48
N PHE A 492 48.22 -42.33 -39.34
CA PHE A 492 48.89 -43.45 -38.68
C PHE A 492 50.22 -43.73 -39.40
N PRO A 493 51.34 -43.87 -38.68
CA PRO A 493 52.63 -44.11 -39.31
C PRO A 493 52.59 -45.44 -40.08
N ASP A 494 53.01 -45.40 -41.35
CA ASP A 494 53.09 -46.56 -42.24
C ASP A 494 53.89 -47.68 -41.56
N PRO A 495 53.33 -48.91 -41.39
CA PRO A 495 53.99 -49.97 -40.65
C PRO A 495 55.37 -50.30 -41.23
N SER A 496 56.40 -50.14 -40.40
CA SER A 496 57.79 -50.47 -40.75
C SER A 496 57.88 -51.86 -41.38
N PRO A 497 58.63 -52.04 -42.48
CA PRO A 497 58.82 -53.35 -43.09
C PRO A 497 59.36 -54.34 -42.05
N THR A 498 58.72 -55.51 -41.97
CA THR A 498 59.13 -56.60 -41.07
C THR A 498 60.53 -57.11 -41.46
N PRO A 499 61.51 -57.13 -40.54
CA PRO A 499 62.82 -57.71 -40.80
C PRO A 499 62.75 -59.20 -41.17
N ASP A 500 63.60 -59.60 -42.12
CA ASP A 500 63.78 -60.98 -42.56
C ASP A 500 64.28 -61.86 -41.38
N PRO A 501 63.67 -63.01 -41.06
CA PRO A 501 64.03 -63.80 -39.88
C PRO A 501 65.49 -64.27 -39.87
N SER A 502 66.22 -63.88 -38.83
CA SER A 502 67.56 -64.38 -38.51
C SER A 502 67.55 -65.90 -38.32
N PRO A 503 68.60 -66.64 -38.77
CA PRO A 503 68.73 -68.07 -38.50
C PRO A 503 68.81 -68.35 -36.99
N THR A 504 68.23 -69.48 -36.59
CA THR A 504 68.23 -69.98 -35.21
C THR A 504 69.61 -70.50 -34.78
N PRO A 505 70.16 -70.05 -33.64
CA PRO A 505 71.36 -70.65 -33.04
C PRO A 505 71.13 -72.08 -32.55
N ASP A 506 72.21 -72.86 -32.50
CA ASP A 506 72.27 -74.24 -32.01
C ASP A 506 72.23 -74.26 -30.46
N PRO A 507 71.61 -75.26 -29.80
CA PRO A 507 71.42 -75.25 -28.34
C PRO A 507 72.67 -75.67 -27.56
N GLU A 508 72.98 -74.95 -26.47
CA GLU A 508 74.06 -75.30 -25.54
C GLU A 508 73.68 -76.48 -24.61
N PRO A 509 74.67 -77.28 -24.14
CA PRO A 509 74.41 -78.50 -23.37
C PRO A 509 74.08 -78.26 -21.88
N THR A 510 73.22 -79.13 -21.33
CA THR A 510 72.74 -79.09 -19.94
C THR A 510 73.74 -79.63 -18.90
N PRO A 511 74.01 -78.93 -17.79
CA PRO A 511 74.63 -79.48 -16.59
C PRO A 511 73.66 -80.34 -15.74
N ASP A 512 74.21 -81.30 -14.99
CA ASP A 512 73.52 -82.26 -14.10
C ASP A 512 73.66 -81.83 -12.59
N PRO A 513 73.12 -82.50 -11.54
CA PRO A 513 72.37 -81.79 -10.50
C PRO A 513 73.04 -81.72 -9.11
N GLY A 514 72.48 -80.86 -8.24
CA GLY A 514 72.82 -80.73 -6.81
C GLY A 514 71.64 -81.10 -5.89
N PRO A 515 71.89 -81.40 -4.59
CA PRO A 515 71.00 -82.24 -3.77
C PRO A 515 69.85 -81.53 -3.05
N THR A 516 68.77 -82.29 -2.81
CA THR A 516 67.62 -81.95 -1.96
C THR A 516 67.79 -82.41 -0.50
N PRO A 517 67.33 -81.59 0.47
CA PRO A 517 66.78 -82.07 1.74
C PRO A 517 65.27 -81.79 1.91
N ASP A 518 64.64 -82.41 2.92
CA ASP A 518 63.18 -82.55 3.10
C ASP A 518 62.72 -82.01 4.52
N PRO A 519 61.55 -82.31 5.15
CA PRO A 519 60.46 -81.32 5.25
C PRO A 519 59.88 -81.02 6.67
N GLY A 520 59.02 -79.98 6.73
CA GLY A 520 57.92 -79.82 7.71
C GLY A 520 58.25 -79.14 9.06
N PRO A 521 57.24 -78.88 9.94
CA PRO A 521 55.80 -79.18 9.81
C PRO A 521 54.84 -77.95 10.01
N THR A 522 53.54 -78.18 9.78
CA THR A 522 52.35 -77.35 10.10
C THR A 522 51.55 -77.97 11.28
N PRO A 523 50.39 -77.44 11.78
CA PRO A 523 49.53 -76.30 11.36
C PRO A 523 49.47 -75.19 12.45
N ASP A 524 48.39 -74.54 12.98
CA ASP A 524 46.90 -74.64 12.97
C ASP A 524 46.27 -73.25 13.39
N PRO A 525 44.94 -73.02 13.60
CA PRO A 525 44.29 -71.75 13.21
C PRO A 525 43.49 -70.99 14.31
N SER A 526 43.00 -69.77 13.98
CA SER A 526 41.86 -69.12 14.68
C SER A 526 41.11 -68.08 13.81
N VAL A 527 39.89 -67.69 14.25
CA VAL A 527 38.82 -67.00 13.47
C VAL A 527 38.58 -65.57 14.02
N PRO A 528 38.21 -64.58 13.19
CA PRO A 528 37.79 -63.25 13.67
C PRO A 528 36.30 -63.19 14.07
N GLU A 529 35.96 -62.53 15.19
CA GLU A 529 34.59 -62.46 15.71
C GLU A 529 34.28 -61.10 16.38
N THR A 530 33.22 -60.40 15.92
CA THR A 530 32.52 -59.23 16.53
C THR A 530 33.31 -57.93 16.87
N GLY A 531 32.70 -56.73 16.89
CA GLY A 531 31.36 -56.34 16.41
C GLY A 531 30.71 -55.10 17.07
N ALA A 532 31.01 -53.88 16.58
CA ALA A 532 30.26 -52.62 16.79
C ALA A 532 30.10 -52.10 18.26
N PRO A 533 29.43 -50.96 18.55
CA PRO A 533 29.39 -49.65 17.85
C PRO A 533 29.80 -48.46 18.77
N VAL A 534 29.90 -47.24 18.18
CA VAL A 534 29.92 -45.93 18.86
C VAL A 534 29.19 -44.95 17.93
N ALA A 535 28.31 -44.01 18.31
CA ALA A 535 27.82 -43.48 19.60
C ALA A 535 26.25 -43.47 19.59
N PRO A 536 25.48 -42.59 20.28
CA PRO A 536 25.73 -41.70 21.43
C PRO A 536 24.74 -41.91 22.61
N GLY A 537 24.87 -41.15 23.72
CA GLY A 537 23.96 -41.33 24.87
C GLY A 537 24.04 -40.32 26.04
N ALA A 538 23.53 -39.10 25.80
CA ALA A 538 22.72 -38.29 26.72
C ALA A 538 23.26 -37.66 28.05
N GLU A 539 22.64 -36.49 28.32
CA GLU A 539 22.38 -35.78 29.59
C GLU A 539 23.45 -34.90 30.29
N THR A 540 22.97 -33.69 30.58
CA THR A 540 23.45 -32.57 31.43
C THR A 540 23.20 -32.86 32.93
N PRO A 541 23.41 -31.94 33.91
CA PRO A 541 23.98 -30.57 33.87
C PRO A 541 25.09 -30.28 34.92
N SER A 542 25.71 -29.09 34.86
CA SER A 542 25.89 -28.12 35.98
C SER A 542 27.16 -27.25 35.87
N THR A 543 26.97 -25.94 35.69
CA THR A 543 27.92 -24.83 35.97
C THR A 543 28.08 -24.63 37.51
N PRO A 544 28.96 -23.76 38.07
CA PRO A 544 29.65 -22.60 37.46
C PRO A 544 31.14 -22.32 37.81
N GLY A 545 31.73 -21.37 37.06
CA GLY A 545 32.91 -20.56 37.44
C GLY A 545 34.29 -21.15 37.11
N ALA A 546 35.40 -20.40 37.13
CA ALA A 546 35.61 -18.94 37.03
C ALA A 546 37.14 -18.66 36.88
N THR A 547 37.51 -17.43 36.45
CA THR A 547 38.84 -16.78 36.62
C THR A 547 40.14 -17.46 36.13
N GLU A 548 40.69 -16.88 35.05
CA GLU A 548 42.05 -16.27 34.94
C GLU A 548 43.37 -17.07 35.00
N SER A 549 44.40 -16.46 34.37
CA SER A 549 45.86 -16.69 34.50
C SER A 549 46.42 -18.04 33.96
N GLU A 550 47.54 -18.15 33.24
CA GLU A 550 48.41 -17.30 32.38
C GLU A 550 49.34 -18.32 31.63
N GLY A 551 50.39 -17.93 30.87
CA GLY A 551 51.45 -18.92 30.59
C GLY A 551 52.41 -18.81 29.40
N ASP A 552 52.14 -17.96 28.42
CA ASP A 552 53.16 -17.31 27.56
C ASP A 552 54.00 -18.17 26.54
N LEU A 553 54.65 -17.43 25.61
CA LEU A 553 55.74 -17.74 24.67
C LEU A 553 55.44 -18.57 23.40
N ALA A 554 55.93 -18.21 22.19
CA ALA A 554 56.48 -16.94 21.66
C ALA A 554 56.69 -17.03 20.11
N SER A 555 56.70 -15.90 19.37
CA SER A 555 57.62 -15.62 18.23
C SER A 555 57.32 -14.34 17.39
N THR A 556 57.76 -13.17 17.88
CA THR A 556 58.37 -12.02 17.13
C THR A 556 57.85 -11.49 15.77
N GLY A 557 57.65 -10.15 15.68
CA GLY A 557 57.68 -9.36 14.42
C GLY A 557 56.66 -8.20 14.35
N ALA A 558 56.74 -7.10 15.09
CA ALA A 558 57.76 -6.01 15.07
C ALA A 558 57.83 -5.28 13.69
N ASN A 559 57.60 -3.96 13.55
CA ASN A 559 57.65 -2.84 14.52
C ASN A 559 56.73 -1.63 14.18
N VAL A 560 56.16 -1.01 15.23
CA VAL A 560 56.17 0.43 15.62
C VAL A 560 55.94 1.53 14.53
N GLY A 561 55.10 2.55 14.74
CA GLY A 561 54.38 2.93 15.98
C GLY A 561 53.44 4.14 15.85
N GLY A 562 52.89 4.59 17.00
CA GLY A 562 51.65 5.37 17.11
C GLY A 562 51.75 6.92 17.23
N PRO A 563 50.70 7.58 17.79
CA PRO A 563 50.30 8.93 17.39
C PRO A 563 50.73 10.08 18.31
N ILE A 564 50.53 11.33 17.85
CA ILE A 564 50.57 12.56 18.66
C ILE A 564 49.32 13.41 18.36
N LEU A 565 48.64 13.86 19.42
CA LEU A 565 47.57 14.86 19.40
C LEU A 565 48.11 16.22 19.89
N ALA A 566 47.95 17.28 19.09
CA ALA A 566 47.92 18.68 19.54
C ALA A 566 47.35 19.58 18.42
N ALA A 567 46.64 20.65 18.80
CA ALA A 567 46.01 21.58 17.87
C ALA A 567 46.76 22.92 17.79
N ILE A 568 46.53 23.67 16.70
CA ILE A 568 46.69 25.15 16.59
C ILE A 568 45.70 25.65 15.54
N ALA A 569 45.26 26.91 15.65
CA ALA A 569 44.20 27.47 14.82
C ALA A 569 44.59 28.75 14.08
N ALA A 570 43.91 28.95 12.94
CA ALA A 570 43.57 30.21 12.29
C ALA A 570 44.62 31.00 11.46
N VAL A 571 44.05 31.79 10.53
CA VAL A 571 44.61 32.91 9.76
C VAL A 571 45.61 32.58 8.63
N LEU A 572 45.11 32.60 7.39
CA LEU A 572 45.32 33.76 6.52
C LEU A 572 44.12 33.98 5.58
N ALA A 573 43.87 35.24 5.20
CA ALA A 573 42.71 35.65 4.41
C ALA A 573 43.09 36.74 3.40
N GLY A 574 42.31 36.85 2.32
CA GLY A 574 42.34 37.99 1.40
C GLY A 574 42.03 37.62 -0.05
N LEU A 575 41.46 38.50 -0.88
CA LEU A 575 40.79 39.78 -0.58
C LEU A 575 39.96 40.19 -1.82
N GLY A 576 38.75 40.77 -1.67
CA GLY A 576 37.91 41.04 -2.84
C GLY A 576 36.61 41.84 -2.65
N LEU A 577 36.52 42.73 -1.66
CA LEU A 577 35.37 43.64 -1.51
C LEU A 577 35.38 44.76 -2.55
N LEU A 578 34.21 45.10 -3.13
CA LEU A 578 33.96 46.45 -3.68
C LEU A 578 32.47 46.85 -3.68
N THR A 579 32.09 47.59 -2.61
CA THR A 579 31.07 48.65 -2.54
C THR A 579 29.68 48.47 -3.20
N ALA A 580 28.64 48.57 -2.37
CA ALA A 580 27.31 49.00 -2.80
C ALA A 580 27.25 50.52 -3.03
N ALA A 581 26.46 50.97 -4.02
CA ALA A 581 25.44 52.04 -3.90
C ALA A 581 25.03 52.64 -5.27
N HIS A 582 23.74 52.56 -5.64
CA HIS A 582 23.06 53.75 -6.17
C HIS A 582 21.52 53.72 -6.12
N ARG A 583 20.98 54.74 -5.42
CA ARG A 583 19.73 55.49 -5.71
C ARG A 583 18.40 54.73 -5.81
N SER A 584 17.60 54.91 -4.77
CA SER A 584 16.16 55.15 -4.94
C SER A 584 15.92 56.53 -5.60
N ARG A 585 14.95 56.60 -6.55
CA ARG A 585 13.94 57.69 -6.68
C ARG A 585 13.05 57.54 -7.93
N ALA A 586 11.81 57.10 -7.69
CA ALA A 586 10.54 57.58 -8.24
C ALA A 586 10.36 57.88 -9.74
N ARG A 587 9.19 57.47 -10.29
CA ARG A 587 8.13 58.45 -10.65
C ARG A 587 6.78 57.83 -11.05
N ARG A 588 5.72 58.46 -10.49
CA ARG A 588 4.28 58.31 -10.77
C ARG A 588 3.65 57.03 -10.25
#